data_AF-A0A7C5MB99-F1
#
_entry.id   AF-A0A7C5MB99-F1
#
_cell.length_a   1.000
_cell.length_b   1.000
_cell.length_c   1.000
_cell.angle_alpha   90.00
_cell.angle_beta   90.00
_cell.angle_gamma   90.00
#
_symmetry.space_group_name_H-M   'P 1'
#
loop_
_entity.id
_entity.type
_entity.pdbx_description
1 polymer ?
#
loop_
_entity_poly.entity_id
_entity_poly.type
_entity_poly.pdbx_seq_one_letter_code
_entity_poly.pdbx_strand_id
1 'polypeptide(L)'
;MRSWSALLLLVLGCGGTRPAPESPAQVQQPDEGSSLHARFEQAYFEVACMANAGRDPELTITPLKKPLDYLEGLEAEKSPRLSRALSILANYGFMSTEHFRQVEMKLRSEPDWWNSHIDNQFIDRLKAC
;
A
#
# COMPACT_ATOMS: atom_id res chain seq x y z
N MET A 1 61.29 15.73 -10.08
CA MET A 1 62.04 14.46 -10.01
C MET A 1 61.29 13.57 -9.03
N ARG A 2 60.42 12.68 -9.51
CA ARG A 2 60.66 11.24 -9.77
C ARG A 2 60.99 10.43 -8.50
N SER A 3 60.08 9.50 -8.19
CA SER A 3 60.32 8.15 -7.60
C SER A 3 60.65 8.08 -6.09
N TRP A 4 60.16 7.15 -5.28
CA TRP A 4 59.50 5.83 -5.49
C TRP A 4 58.70 5.39 -4.24
N SER A 5 57.74 4.49 -4.49
CA SER A 5 57.33 3.28 -3.72
C SER A 5 57.38 3.31 -2.19
N ALA A 6 56.23 3.25 -1.51
CA ALA A 6 55.42 2.05 -1.20
C ALA A 6 55.72 1.54 0.22
N LEU A 7 54.72 1.61 1.10
CA LEU A 7 54.57 0.64 2.18
C LEU A 7 53.09 0.48 2.52
N LEU A 8 52.57 -0.69 2.13
CA LEU A 8 51.37 -1.28 2.65
C LEU A 8 51.53 -1.49 4.16
N LEU A 9 50.63 -0.91 4.95
CA LEU A 9 50.36 -1.39 6.30
C LEU A 9 48.92 -1.91 6.33
N LEU A 10 48.83 -3.23 6.17
CA LEU A 10 47.69 -4.05 6.56
C LEU A 10 47.49 -3.90 8.07
N VAL A 11 46.55 -3.06 8.48
CA VAL A 11 45.98 -3.15 9.83
C VAL A 11 44.71 -3.99 9.75
N LEU A 12 44.90 -5.29 10.02
CA LEU A 12 43.83 -6.20 10.44
C LEU A 12 43.41 -5.80 11.87
N GLY A 13 42.49 -4.85 11.95
CA GLY A 13 41.77 -4.51 13.18
C GLY A 13 40.38 -5.13 13.16
N CYS A 14 40.25 -6.36 13.67
CA CYS A 14 38.97 -6.88 14.14
C CYS A 14 38.58 -6.13 15.41
N GLY A 15 37.43 -5.46 15.41
CA GLY A 15 36.90 -4.83 16.62
C GLY A 15 35.91 -3.73 16.30
N GLY A 16 34.62 -4.04 16.37
CA GLY A 16 33.57 -3.03 16.31
C GLY A 16 32.34 -3.54 15.61
N THR A 17 31.52 -4.28 16.35
CA THR A 17 30.09 -4.46 16.10
C THR A 17 29.45 -3.08 15.95
N ARG A 18 29.31 -2.61 14.71
CA ARG A 18 28.31 -1.61 14.36
C ARG A 18 27.05 -2.38 13.98
N PRO A 19 25.92 -2.21 14.67
CA PRO A 19 24.65 -2.59 14.07
C PRO A 19 24.57 -1.84 12.74
N ALA A 20 24.40 -2.61 11.66
CA ALA A 20 24.10 -2.05 10.36
C ALA A 20 22.91 -1.09 10.52
N PRO A 21 22.93 0.09 9.88
CA PRO A 21 21.73 0.91 9.84
C PRO A 21 20.61 0.04 9.29
N GLU A 22 19.50 -0.03 10.03
CA GLU A 22 18.26 -0.61 9.53
C GLU A 22 18.07 -0.10 8.11
N SER A 23 18.15 -1.04 7.17
CA SER A 23 17.91 -0.77 5.76
C SER A 23 16.61 0.02 5.70
N PRO A 24 16.59 1.21 5.06
CA PRO A 24 15.36 1.98 4.97
C PRO A 24 14.29 1.03 4.46
N ALA A 25 13.18 0.93 5.21
CA ALA A 25 12.05 0.11 4.85
C ALA A 25 11.84 0.28 3.34
N GLN A 26 12.09 -0.79 2.58
CA GLN A 26 11.84 -0.78 1.16
C GLN A 26 10.35 -0.50 1.05
N VAL A 27 10.02 0.76 0.73
CA VAL A 27 8.74 1.08 0.13
C VAL A 27 8.74 0.21 -1.12
N GLN A 28 7.98 -0.88 -1.08
CA GLN A 28 7.77 -1.74 -2.24
C GLN A 28 7.27 -0.82 -3.35
N GLN A 29 8.17 -0.47 -4.26
CA GLN A 29 7.78 0.19 -5.49
C GLN A 29 6.84 -0.78 -6.17
N PRO A 30 5.64 -0.33 -6.58
CA PRO A 30 4.69 -1.18 -7.27
C PRO A 30 5.40 -1.75 -8.50
N ASP A 31 5.29 -3.06 -8.69
CA ASP A 31 5.84 -3.80 -9.82
C ASP A 31 5.51 -3.00 -11.10
N GLU A 32 6.54 -2.43 -11.76
CA GLU A 32 6.38 -1.45 -12.85
C GLU A 32 5.63 -2.03 -14.06
N GLY A 33 5.36 -3.34 -14.07
CA GLY A 33 4.54 -4.03 -15.06
C GLY A 33 3.07 -4.29 -14.70
N SER A 34 2.61 -3.96 -13.49
CA SER A 34 1.22 -4.23 -13.09
C SER A 34 0.23 -3.25 -13.73
N SER A 35 -0.83 -3.78 -14.34
CA SER A 35 -1.86 -2.96 -14.99
C SER A 35 -2.57 -2.04 -13.99
N LEU A 36 -3.16 -0.94 -14.47
CA LEU A 36 -3.97 -0.04 -13.63
C LEU A 36 -5.05 -0.81 -12.85
N HIS A 37 -5.72 -1.76 -13.51
CA HIS A 37 -6.72 -2.64 -12.91
C HIS A 37 -6.15 -3.44 -11.73
N ALA A 38 -4.99 -4.08 -11.89
CA ALA A 38 -4.39 -4.89 -10.84
C ALA A 38 -3.98 -4.04 -9.62
N ARG A 39 -3.37 -2.88 -9.85
CA ARG A 39 -2.99 -1.96 -8.76
C ARG A 39 -4.21 -1.42 -8.04
N PHE A 40 -5.27 -1.06 -8.78
CA PHE A 40 -6.50 -0.59 -8.19
C PHE A 40 -7.19 -1.67 -7.36
N GLU A 41 -7.33 -2.89 -7.89
CA GLU A 41 -7.94 -4.02 -7.19
C GLU A 41 -7.23 -4.29 -5.85
N GLN A 42 -5.89 -4.32 -5.86
CA GLN A 42 -5.09 -4.52 -4.65
C GLN A 42 -5.30 -3.38 -3.63
N ALA A 43 -5.15 -2.13 -4.05
CA ALA A 43 -5.38 -0.97 -3.18
C ALA A 43 -6.81 -0.95 -2.61
N TYR A 44 -7.81 -1.23 -3.46
CA TYR A 44 -9.22 -1.26 -3.09
C TYR A 44 -9.46 -2.26 -1.96
N PHE A 45 -8.98 -3.50 -2.11
CA PHE A 45 -9.18 -4.52 -1.09
C PHE A 45 -8.37 -4.29 0.18
N GLU A 46 -7.13 -3.78 0.09
CA GLU A 46 -6.37 -3.45 1.30
C GLU A 46 -7.03 -2.34 2.13
N VAL A 47 -7.55 -1.30 1.47
CA VAL A 47 -8.31 -0.24 2.15
C VAL A 47 -9.64 -0.79 2.68
N ALA A 48 -10.33 -1.66 1.94
CA ALA A 48 -11.55 -2.31 2.40
C ALA A 48 -11.31 -3.19 3.65
N CYS A 49 -10.21 -3.94 3.69
CA CYS A 49 -9.77 -4.69 4.86
C CYS A 49 -9.57 -3.77 6.06
N MET A 50 -8.85 -2.66 5.87
CA MET A 50 -8.64 -1.68 6.95
C MET A 50 -9.96 -1.07 7.45
N ALA A 51 -10.87 -0.76 6.53
CA ALA A 51 -12.15 -0.14 6.84
C ALA A 51 -13.08 -1.06 7.66
N ASN A 52 -12.97 -2.37 7.44
CA ASN A 52 -13.85 -3.38 8.01
C ASN A 52 -13.13 -4.33 8.99
N ALA A 53 -11.91 -4.01 9.41
CA ALA A 53 -11.12 -4.82 10.34
C ALA A 53 -11.92 -5.16 11.61
N GLY A 54 -11.92 -6.45 11.97
CA GLY A 54 -12.64 -6.98 13.13
C GLY A 54 -14.15 -7.12 12.94
N ARG A 55 -14.68 -6.96 11.71
CA ARG A 55 -16.07 -7.23 11.37
C ARG A 55 -16.16 -8.52 10.59
N ASP A 56 -17.13 -9.37 10.96
CA ASP A 56 -17.54 -10.50 10.14
C ASP A 56 -18.43 -9.99 8.99
N PRO A 57 -18.02 -10.12 7.72
CA PRO A 57 -18.76 -9.57 6.59
C PRO A 57 -20.09 -10.29 6.30
N GLU A 58 -20.34 -11.47 6.86
CA GLU A 58 -21.61 -12.20 6.69
C GLU A 58 -22.56 -12.02 7.87
N LEU A 59 -22.01 -11.80 9.07
CA LEU A 59 -22.79 -11.72 10.31
C LEU A 59 -23.01 -10.30 10.82
N THR A 60 -22.27 -9.31 10.27
CA THR A 60 -22.42 -7.92 10.70
C THR A 60 -23.76 -7.32 10.25
N ILE A 61 -24.50 -6.75 11.20
CA ILE A 61 -25.69 -5.93 10.91
C ILE A 61 -25.28 -4.51 10.49
N THR A 62 -24.08 -4.07 10.90
CA THR A 62 -23.56 -2.77 10.48
C THR A 62 -23.09 -2.85 9.03
N PRO A 63 -23.53 -1.94 8.14
CA PRO A 63 -23.09 -1.94 6.76
C PRO A 63 -21.56 -1.93 6.64
N LEU A 64 -21.06 -2.77 5.72
CA LEU A 64 -19.66 -2.77 5.35
C LEU A 64 -19.30 -1.46 4.65
N LYS A 65 -18.16 -0.89 5.01
CA LYS A 65 -17.69 0.36 4.41
C LYS A 65 -16.97 0.08 3.10
N LYS A 66 -17.32 0.82 2.05
CA LYS A 66 -16.52 0.88 0.83
C LYS A 66 -15.24 1.70 1.08
N PRO A 67 -14.16 1.47 0.31
CA PRO A 67 -12.90 2.19 0.47
C PRO A 67 -13.04 3.71 0.42
N LEU A 68 -13.74 4.28 -0.57
CA LEU A 68 -13.89 5.74 -0.67
C LEU A 68 -14.66 6.34 0.51
N ASP A 69 -15.79 5.74 0.92
CA ASP A 69 -16.56 6.21 2.08
C ASP A 69 -15.71 6.20 3.35
N TYR A 70 -14.84 5.20 3.49
CA TYR A 70 -13.90 5.12 4.61
C TYR A 70 -12.85 6.23 4.55
N LEU A 71 -12.20 6.42 3.40
CA LEU A 71 -11.16 7.44 3.21
C LEU A 71 -11.70 8.87 3.44
N GLU A 72 -12.86 9.19 2.88
CA GLU A 72 -13.54 10.48 3.09
C GLU A 72 -13.85 10.73 4.57
N GLY A 73 -14.33 9.70 5.27
CA GLY A 73 -14.57 9.77 6.71
C GLY A 73 -13.29 10.08 7.49
N LEU A 74 -12.18 9.42 7.15
CA LEU A 74 -10.89 9.70 7.79
C LEU A 74 -10.41 11.13 7.53
N GLU A 75 -10.59 11.66 6.32
CA GLU A 75 -10.23 13.03 5.96
C GLU A 75 -11.09 14.05 6.73
N ALA A 76 -12.41 13.86 6.74
CA ALA A 76 -13.34 14.73 7.44
C ALA A 76 -13.08 14.77 8.95
N GLU A 77 -12.77 13.61 9.54
CA GLU A 77 -12.48 13.47 10.97
C GLU A 77 -11.04 13.87 11.34
N LYS A 78 -10.17 14.15 10.35
CA LYS A 78 -8.71 14.31 10.54
C LYS A 78 -8.11 13.14 11.34
N SER A 79 -8.57 11.94 11.01
CA SER A 79 -8.23 10.73 11.77
C SER A 79 -6.74 10.43 11.70
N PRO A 80 -6.10 9.97 12.81
CA PRO A 80 -4.72 9.51 12.78
C PRO A 80 -4.51 8.29 11.87
N ARG A 81 -5.59 7.59 11.48
CA ARG A 81 -5.54 6.46 10.54
C ARG A 81 -5.37 6.90 9.09
N LEU A 82 -5.60 8.18 8.77
CA LEU A 82 -5.52 8.71 7.40
C LEU A 82 -4.12 8.51 6.80
N SER A 83 -3.06 8.78 7.57
CA SER A 83 -1.68 8.62 7.09
C SER A 83 -1.38 7.18 6.65
N ARG A 84 -1.88 6.18 7.41
CA ARG A 84 -1.73 4.77 7.07
C ARG A 84 -2.52 4.41 5.81
N ALA A 85 -3.75 4.89 5.68
CA ALA A 85 -4.56 4.64 4.49
C ALA A 85 -3.95 5.28 3.22
N LEU A 86 -3.44 6.51 3.33
CA LEU A 86 -2.72 7.18 2.24
C LEU A 86 -1.40 6.45 1.88
N SER A 87 -0.71 5.86 2.86
CA SER A 87 0.47 5.03 2.57
C SER A 87 0.13 3.79 1.75
N ILE A 88 -1.01 3.14 2.00
CA ILE A 88 -1.49 2.01 1.20
C ILE A 88 -1.73 2.49 -0.24
N LEU A 89 -2.46 3.59 -0.42
CA LEU A 89 -2.70 4.17 -1.75
C LEU A 89 -1.39 4.46 -2.50
N ALA A 90 -0.42 5.08 -1.81
CA ALA A 90 0.87 5.41 -2.38
C ALA A 90 1.67 4.17 -2.82
N ASN A 91 1.62 3.07 -2.06
CA ASN A 91 2.28 1.80 -2.42
C ASN A 91 1.77 1.24 -3.76
N TYR A 92 0.53 1.55 -4.13
CA TYR A 92 -0.07 1.14 -5.41
C TYR A 92 -0.06 2.23 -6.48
N GLY A 93 0.62 3.35 -6.24
CA GLY A 93 0.76 4.45 -7.19
C GLY A 93 -0.38 5.46 -7.19
N PHE A 94 -1.26 5.44 -6.18
CA PHE A 94 -2.32 6.43 -6.00
C PHE A 94 -1.85 7.55 -5.06
N MET A 95 -1.67 8.75 -5.62
CA MET A 95 -1.07 9.90 -4.93
C MET A 95 -1.96 10.54 -3.86
N SER A 96 -3.28 10.31 -3.92
CA SER A 96 -4.26 10.91 -3.00
C SER A 96 -5.58 10.14 -3.06
N THR A 97 -6.45 10.40 -2.08
CA THR A 97 -7.86 9.94 -2.09
C THR A 97 -8.58 10.38 -3.36
N GLU A 98 -8.35 11.62 -3.82
CA GLU A 98 -8.97 12.14 -5.03
C GLU A 98 -8.47 11.44 -6.31
N HIS A 99 -7.17 11.15 -6.42
CA HIS A 99 -6.65 10.37 -7.54
C HIS A 99 -7.25 8.96 -7.54
N PHE A 100 -7.35 8.32 -6.37
CA PHE A 100 -7.99 7.01 -6.24
C PHE A 100 -9.48 7.05 -6.64
N ARG A 101 -10.23 8.09 -6.24
CA ARG A 101 -11.64 8.31 -6.64
C ARG A 101 -11.79 8.41 -8.15
N GLN A 102 -10.96 9.20 -8.81
CA GLN A 102 -11.03 9.37 -10.27
C GLN A 102 -10.80 8.04 -11.00
N VAL A 103 -9.87 7.22 -10.50
CA VAL A 103 -9.65 5.88 -11.04
C VAL A 103 -10.84 4.96 -10.75
N GLU A 104 -11.40 4.97 -9.53
CA GLU A 104 -12.62 4.21 -9.23
C GLU A 104 -13.76 4.58 -10.18
N MET A 105 -14.02 5.87 -10.38
CA MET A 105 -15.07 6.35 -11.29
C MET A 105 -14.85 5.87 -12.73
N LYS A 106 -13.60 5.89 -13.20
CA LYS A 106 -13.24 5.37 -14.52
C LYS A 106 -13.51 3.85 -14.60
N LEU A 107 -13.01 3.08 -13.63
CA LEU A 107 -13.16 1.62 -13.67
C LEU A 107 -14.60 1.16 -13.43
N ARG A 108 -15.41 1.93 -12.70
CA ARG A 108 -16.87 1.70 -12.61
C ARG A 108 -17.60 1.83 -13.94
N SER A 109 -17.02 2.56 -14.91
CA SER A 109 -17.57 2.63 -16.28
C SER A 109 -17.28 1.37 -17.12
N GLU A 110 -16.50 0.43 -16.58
CA GLU A 110 -16.21 -0.89 -17.15
C GLU A 110 -16.98 -1.97 -16.35
N PRO A 111 -18.31 -2.13 -16.56
CA PRO A 111 -19.17 -2.89 -15.64
C PRO A 111 -18.82 -4.37 -15.53
N ASP A 112 -18.42 -5.01 -16.63
CA ASP A 112 -18.06 -6.44 -16.62
C ASP A 112 -16.84 -6.69 -15.74
N TRP A 113 -15.82 -5.85 -15.88
CA TRP A 113 -14.62 -5.92 -15.05
C TRP A 113 -14.93 -5.59 -13.59
N TRP A 114 -15.67 -4.51 -13.34
CA TRP A 114 -16.02 -4.09 -11.99
C TRP A 114 -16.77 -5.20 -11.25
N ASN A 115 -17.75 -5.82 -11.89
CA ASN A 115 -18.54 -6.89 -11.29
C ASN A 115 -17.68 -8.12 -10.99
N SER A 116 -16.84 -8.57 -11.92
CA SER A 116 -16.05 -9.79 -11.74
C SER A 116 -14.86 -9.65 -10.78
N HIS A 117 -14.30 -8.45 -10.64
CA HIS A 117 -13.12 -8.20 -9.82
C HIS A 117 -13.42 -7.55 -8.48
N ILE A 118 -14.43 -6.69 -8.40
CA ILE A 118 -14.74 -5.94 -7.19
C ILE A 118 -15.99 -6.48 -6.50
N ASP A 119 -17.16 -6.37 -7.14
CA ASP A 119 -18.43 -6.65 -6.45
C ASP A 119 -18.58 -8.13 -6.09
N ASN A 120 -18.30 -9.05 -7.02
CA ASN A 120 -18.43 -10.49 -6.77
C ASN A 120 -17.41 -11.04 -5.78
N GLN A 121 -16.26 -10.37 -5.63
CA GLN A 121 -15.20 -10.83 -4.74
C GLN A 121 -15.22 -10.13 -3.38
N PHE A 122 -16.07 -9.12 -3.18
CA PHE A 122 -15.96 -8.23 -2.04
C PHE A 122 -16.04 -8.94 -0.69
N ILE A 123 -17.07 -9.78 -0.49
CA ILE A 123 -17.26 -10.50 0.76
C ILE A 123 -16.13 -11.50 1.00
N ASP A 124 -15.76 -12.28 -0.01
CA ASP A 124 -14.73 -13.31 0.15
C ASP A 124 -13.35 -12.72 0.40
N ARG A 125 -13.01 -11.61 -0.24
CA ARG A 125 -11.76 -10.88 0.04
C ARG A 125 -11.76 -10.29 1.44
N LEU A 126 -12.90 -9.78 1.92
CA LEU A 126 -13.00 -9.26 3.29
C LEU A 126 -12.85 -10.35 4.37
N LYS A 127 -13.31 -11.58 4.11
CA LYS A 127 -13.10 -12.71 5.03
C LYS A 127 -11.62 -13.09 5.17
N ALA A 128 -10.79 -12.76 4.19
CA ALA A 128 -9.39 -13.17 4.13
C ALA A 128 -8.38 -12.16 4.73
N CYS A 129 -8.84 -11.01 5.23
CA CYS A 129 -8.02 -9.84 5.60
C CYS A 129 -7.11 -9.94 6.85
#